data_AF-A0A560PT69-F1
#
_entry.id   AF-A0A560PT69-F1
#
_cell.length_a   1.000
_cell.length_b   1.000
_cell.length_c   1.000
_cell.angle_alpha   90.00
_cell.angle_beta   90.00
_cell.angle_gamma   90.00
#
_symmetry.space_group_name_H-M   'P 1'
#
loop_
_entity.id
_entity.type
_entity.pdbx_description
1 polymer ?
#
loop_
_entity_poly.entity_id
_entity_poly.type
_entity_poly.pdbx_seq_one_letter_code
_entity_poly.pdbx_strand_id
1 'polypeptide(L)' 'MSKQAAPAGSADTTQPAAKTVQVKITSKQGHRHAGKKRAEDAVISVSSRDAEIIVDRLKVGERVKGE' A
#
# COMPACT_ATOMS: atom_id res chain seq x y z
N MET A 1 -0.22 35.41 23.48
CA MET A 1 0.01 35.05 22.06
C MET A 1 0.87 33.81 22.03
N SER A 2 0.28 32.63 21.78
CA SER A 2 1.04 31.38 21.61
C SER A 2 0.69 30.83 20.24
N LYS A 3 1.57 31.12 19.28
CA LYS A 3 1.60 30.57 17.91
C LYS A 3 2.45 29.29 17.92
N GLN A 4 2.21 28.43 16.93
CA GLN A 4 2.92 27.20 16.53
C GLN A 4 2.43 25.90 17.18
N ALA A 5 2.23 24.82 16.44
CA ALA A 5 2.17 24.60 14.99
C ALA A 5 1.46 23.26 14.79
N ALA A 6 0.54 23.17 13.84
CA ALA A 6 -0.06 21.91 13.43
C ALA A 6 1.06 20.98 12.90
N PRO A 7 1.11 19.69 13.29
CA PRO A 7 2.01 18.76 12.63
C PRO A 7 1.59 18.65 11.17
N ALA A 8 2.60 18.80 10.33
CA ALA A 8 2.55 18.83 8.89
C ALA A 8 1.64 17.74 8.33
N GLY A 9 0.76 18.14 7.42
CA GLY A 9 0.02 17.24 6.55
C GLY A 9 0.98 16.23 5.94
N SER A 10 0.65 14.95 6.14
CA SER A 10 1.34 13.83 5.52
C SER A 10 1.41 14.08 4.02
N ALA A 11 2.64 14.01 3.53
CA ALA A 11 3.04 14.24 2.16
C ALA A 11 2.04 13.71 1.13
N ASP A 12 1.63 14.64 0.28
CA ASP A 12 1.46 14.48 -1.15
C ASP A 12 1.77 13.07 -1.70
N THR A 13 0.72 12.39 -2.14
CA THR A 13 0.84 11.56 -3.34
C THR A 13 -0.42 11.78 -4.16
N THR A 14 -0.45 12.91 -4.86
CA THR A 14 -1.33 13.07 -6.03
C THR A 14 -0.93 12.03 -7.07
N GLN A 15 -1.54 10.84 -7.04
CA GLN A 15 -1.53 9.92 -8.16
C GLN A 15 -2.93 9.96 -8.77
N PRO A 16 -3.09 10.11 -10.10
CA PRO A 16 -4.41 10.07 -10.71
C PRO A 16 -5.07 8.76 -10.31
N ALA A 17 -6.36 8.81 -9.95
CA ALA A 17 -7.16 7.67 -9.52
C ALA A 17 -7.35 6.64 -10.65
N ALA A 18 -6.26 6.07 -11.16
CA ALA A 18 -6.28 4.72 -11.70
C ALA A 18 -6.79 3.85 -10.55
N LYS A 19 -7.77 2.99 -10.82
CA LYS A 19 -8.41 2.11 -9.84
C LYS A 19 -7.35 1.28 -9.11
N THR A 20 -6.82 1.80 -8.01
CA THR A 20 -5.80 1.13 -7.20
C THR A 20 -6.50 0.22 -6.21
N VAL A 21 -6.07 -1.03 -6.18
CA VAL A 21 -6.53 -2.04 -5.23
C VAL A 21 -5.57 -2.03 -4.04
N GLN A 22 -6.13 -2.01 -2.83
CA GLN A 22 -5.34 -2.18 -1.62
C GLN A 22 -5.06 -3.67 -1.38
N VAL A 23 -3.81 -4.00 -1.11
CA VAL A 23 -3.36 -5.36 -0.81
C VAL A 23 -2.54 -5.32 0.47
N LYS A 24 -2.92 -6.14 1.45
CA LYS A 24 -2.17 -6.37 2.69
C LYS A 24 -1.17 -7.48 2.44
N ILE A 25 0.11 -7.23 2.71
CA ILE A 25 1.16 -8.25 2.59
C ILE A 25 1.03 -9.22 3.77
N THR A 26 0.90 -10.51 3.48
CA THR A 26 0.75 -11.58 4.49
C THR A 26 2.00 -12.47 4.57
N SER A 27 2.98 -12.25 3.68
CA SER A 27 4.26 -12.96 3.73
C SER A 27 5.12 -12.50 4.91
N LYS A 28 5.57 -13.45 5.74
CA LYS A 28 6.49 -13.21 6.88
C LYS A 28 7.81 -12.55 6.49
N GLN A 29 8.30 -12.81 5.28
CA GLN A 29 9.53 -12.18 4.77
C GLN A 29 9.30 -10.78 4.19
N GLY A 30 8.04 -10.35 4.13
CA GLY A 30 7.58 -9.19 3.40
C GLY A 30 7.44 -9.45 1.90
N HIS A 31 7.20 -8.37 1.15
CA HIS A 31 7.12 -8.38 -0.31
C HIS A 31 7.81 -7.14 -0.88
N ARG A 32 8.58 -7.30 -1.96
CA ARG A 32 9.21 -6.18 -2.65
C ARG A 32 8.35 -5.77 -3.83
N HIS A 33 7.80 -4.56 -3.77
CA HIS A 33 7.00 -3.98 -4.84
C HIS A 33 7.57 -2.62 -5.24
N ALA A 34 7.70 -2.38 -6.55
CA ALA A 34 8.29 -1.15 -7.10
C ALA A 34 9.64 -0.76 -6.45
N GLY A 35 10.52 -1.74 -6.22
CA GLY A 35 11.84 -1.52 -5.61
C GLY A 35 11.85 -1.30 -4.10
N LYS A 36 10.69 -1.11 -3.45
CA LYS A 36 10.58 -0.94 -2.00
C LYS A 36 10.14 -2.24 -1.31
N LYS A 37 10.85 -2.62 -0.25
CA LYS A 37 10.45 -3.76 0.59
C LYS A 37 9.33 -3.33 1.53
N ARG A 38 8.26 -4.13 1.57
CA ARG A 38 7.09 -3.96 2.44
C ARG A 38 7.11 -5.12 3.44
N ALA A 39 6.95 -4.81 4.71
CA ALA A 39 6.92 -5.82 5.77
C ALA A 39 5.62 -6.63 5.70
N GLU A 40 5.53 -7.69 6.50
CA GLU A 40 4.28 -8.34 6.85
C GLU A 40 3.28 -7.29 7.41
N ASP A 41 2.00 -7.51 7.18
CA ASP A 41 0.87 -6.63 7.50
C ASP A 41 0.86 -5.25 6.82
N ALA A 42 1.89 -4.91 6.04
CA ALA A 42 1.90 -3.64 5.31
C ALA A 42 0.82 -3.63 4.22
N VAL A 43 0.00 -2.58 4.20
CA VAL A 43 -0.96 -2.34 3.13
C VAL A 43 -0.31 -1.51 2.03
N ILE A 44 -0.41 -1.98 0.79
CA ILE A 44 0.05 -1.26 -0.40
C ILE A 44 -1.10 -1.07 -1.40
N SER A 45 -1.11 0.10 -2.04
CA SER A 45 -1.99 0.39 -3.17
C SER A 45 -1.28 0.01 -4.46
N VAL A 46 -1.86 -0.90 -5.23
CA VAL A 46 -1.31 -1.43 -6.48
C VAL A 46 -2.36 -1.45 -7.58
N SER A 47 -1.98 -1.70 -8.83
CA SER A 47 -2.96 -1.91 -9.90
C SER A 47 -3.75 -3.20 -9.69
N SER A 48 -4.94 -3.34 -10.28
CA SER A 48 -5.73 -4.59 -10.20
C SER A 48 -4.94 -5.81 -10.70
N ARG A 49 -4.14 -5.62 -11.76
CA ARG A 49 -3.30 -6.68 -12.33
C ARG A 49 -2.18 -7.10 -11.37
N ASP A 50 -1.55 -6.14 -10.70
CA ASP A 50 -0.54 -6.43 -9.68
C ASP A 50 -1.17 -7.12 -8.47
N ALA A 51 -2.38 -6.71 -8.07
CA ALA A 51 -3.10 -7.36 -6.98
C ALA A 51 -3.40 -8.84 -7.29
N GLU A 52 -3.81 -9.18 -8.51
CA GLU A 52 -3.92 -10.58 -8.96
C GLU A 52 -2.59 -11.32 -8.87
N ILE A 53 -1.49 -10.71 -9.31
CA ILE A 53 -0.17 -11.36 -9.24
C ILE A 53 0.24 -11.59 -7.78
N ILE A 54 0.09 -10.60 -6.91
CA ILE A 54 0.53 -10.67 -5.51
C ILE A 54 -0.30 -11.70 -4.72
N VAL A 55 -1.61 -11.74 -4.95
CA VAL A 55 -2.55 -12.60 -4.22
C VAL A 55 -2.62 -14.00 -4.82
N ASP A 56 -2.86 -14.11 -6.13
CA ASP A 56 -3.17 -15.39 -6.77
C ASP A 56 -1.91 -16.15 -7.21
N ARG A 57 -0.90 -15.45 -7.75
CA ARG A 57 0.33 -16.10 -8.24
C ARG A 57 1.40 -16.24 -7.17
N LEU A 58 1.70 -15.14 -6.48
CA LEU A 58 2.77 -15.09 -5.48
C LEU A 58 2.29 -15.55 -4.10
N LYS A 59 0.99 -15.45 -3.81
CA LYS A 59 0.39 -15.81 -2.51
C LYS A 59 1.08 -15.11 -1.32
N VAL A 60 1.54 -13.87 -1.53
CA VAL A 60 2.26 -13.07 -0.53
C VAL A 60 1.43 -11.90 0.01
N GLY A 61 0.17 -11.81 -0.37
CA GLY A 61 -0.75 -10.80 0.15
C GLY A 61 -2.22 -11.17 -0.07
N GLU A 62 -3.08 -10.34 0.49
CA GLU A 62 -4.54 -10.45 0.45
C GLU A 62 -5.15 -9.10 0.05
N ARG A 63 -6.22 -9.11 -0.78
CA ARG A 63 -6.91 -7.86 -1.13
C ARG A 63 -7.68 -7.33 0.06
N VAL A 64 -7.47 -6.06 0.38
CA VAL A 64 -8.26 -5.36 1.38
C VAL A 64 -9.43 -4.69 0.65
N LYS A 65 -10.67 -5.05 1.02
CA LYS A 65 -11.83 -4.24 0.62
C LYS A 65 -11.73 -2.92 1.39
N GLY A 66 -11.50 -1.83 0.67
CA GLY A 66 -11.64 -0.50 1.25
C GLY A 66 -13.11 -0.27 1.61
N GLU A 67 -13.34 0.22 2.83
CA GLU A 67 -14.63 0.74 3.29
C GLU A 67 -14.96 2.07 2.60
#